data_AF-A0A822BC09-F1
#
_entry.id   AF-A0A822BC09-F1
#
_cell.length_a   1.000
_cell.length_b   1.000
_cell.length_c   1.000
_cell.angle_alpha   90.00
_cell.angle_beta   90.00
_cell.angle_gamma   90.00
#
_symmetry.space_group_name_H-M   'P 1'
#
loop_
_entity.id
_entity.type
_entity.pdbx_description
1 polymer ?
#
loop_
_entity_poly.entity_id
_entity_poly.type
_entity_poly.pdbx_seq_one_letter_code
_entity_poly.pdbx_strand_id
1 'polypeptide(L)'
;RSEHTLVWRGVREDLSALYPKGKEFAWWAFSSCTASMSALESPNYLGKSGARTMFSIQTNSGKDIRAHSYFENEDEILLPPGIYLKVIDCLNPAEGLHIIHLREIAPPHQMVAEPFDLTQLKETLPQSKTILNKKQENYPLSDVTPKPFVQAISKNGKLPLFC
;
A
#
# COMPACT_ATOMS: atom_id res chain seq x y z
N ARG A 1 -15.81 4.90 -12.69
CA ARG A 1 -14.46 5.11 -13.26
C ARG A 1 -13.50 4.82 -12.12
N SER A 2 -12.72 3.73 -12.16
CA SER A 2 -11.75 3.44 -11.10
C SER A 2 -10.67 4.52 -11.14
N GLU A 3 -10.61 5.37 -10.13
CA GLU A 3 -9.58 6.40 -10.04
C GLU A 3 -8.25 5.75 -9.65
N HIS A 4 -7.20 6.00 -10.43
CA HIS A 4 -5.86 5.57 -10.08
C HIS A 4 -5.31 6.52 -9.01
N THR A 5 -4.88 5.97 -7.90
CA THR A 5 -4.14 6.68 -6.86
C THR A 5 -2.66 6.62 -7.20
N LEU A 6 -1.95 7.74 -6.98
CA LEU A 6 -0.51 7.80 -7.15
C LEU A 6 0.16 7.48 -5.81
N VAL A 7 1.01 6.46 -5.80
CA VAL A 7 1.77 6.04 -4.62
C VAL A 7 3.24 5.97 -4.93
N TRP A 8 4.07 6.10 -3.90
CA TRP A 8 5.51 6.18 -4.03
C TRP A 8 6.22 5.11 -3.21
N ARG A 9 7.31 4.57 -3.75
CA ARG A 9 8.19 3.63 -3.05
C ARG A 9 9.65 3.96 -3.34
N GLY A 10 10.47 4.07 -2.30
CA GLY A 10 11.92 4.26 -2.42
C GLY A 10 12.68 2.97 -2.18
N VAL A 11 13.75 2.74 -2.95
CA VAL A 11 14.71 1.64 -2.77
C VAL A 11 16.13 2.21 -2.87
N ARG A 12 17.02 1.82 -1.97
CA ARG A 12 18.42 2.29 -1.92
C ARG A 12 19.34 1.45 -2.81
N GLU A 13 18.95 1.26 -4.06
CA GLU A 13 19.69 0.55 -5.09
C GLU A 13 19.29 1.10 -6.47
N ASP A 14 20.18 1.01 -7.46
CA ASP A 14 19.83 1.26 -8.86
C ASP A 14 19.17 0.02 -9.47
N LEU A 15 17.87 0.13 -9.75
CA LEU A 15 17.08 -0.91 -10.40
C LEU A 15 16.72 -0.56 -11.84
N SER A 16 17.24 0.55 -12.39
CA SER A 16 16.84 1.06 -13.70
C SER A 16 17.04 0.05 -14.83
N ALA A 17 18.10 -0.75 -14.78
CA ALA A 17 18.37 -1.83 -15.74
C ALA A 17 17.29 -2.93 -15.73
N LEU A 18 16.65 -3.19 -14.58
CA LEU A 18 15.61 -4.21 -14.44
C LEU A 18 14.25 -3.74 -14.95
N TYR A 19 14.04 -2.43 -15.07
CA TYR A 19 12.77 -1.81 -15.42
C TYR A 19 12.91 -0.86 -16.62
N PRO A 20 13.28 -1.37 -17.81
CA PRO A 20 13.29 -0.56 -19.02
C PRO A 20 11.87 -0.12 -19.40
N LYS A 21 11.77 1.05 -20.04
CA LYS A 21 10.51 1.60 -20.54
C LYS A 21 9.75 0.59 -21.41
N GLY A 22 8.44 0.48 -21.19
CA GLY A 22 7.57 -0.44 -21.91
C GLY A 22 7.50 -1.85 -21.33
N LYS A 23 8.37 -2.23 -20.38
CA LYS A 23 8.31 -3.53 -19.73
C LYS A 23 7.00 -3.70 -18.95
N GLU A 24 6.38 -4.87 -19.11
CA GLU A 24 5.19 -5.30 -18.37
C GLU A 24 5.56 -6.51 -17.51
N PHE A 25 5.07 -6.54 -16.27
CA PHE A 25 5.44 -7.59 -15.32
C PHE A 25 4.45 -7.68 -14.15
N ALA A 26 4.44 -8.84 -13.49
CA ALA A 26 3.71 -9.04 -12.24
C ALA A 26 4.57 -8.59 -11.04
N TRP A 27 3.98 -7.81 -10.14
CA TRP A 27 4.59 -7.37 -8.89
C TRP A 27 4.25 -8.37 -7.78
N TRP A 28 5.12 -9.36 -7.54
CA TRP A 28 4.77 -10.51 -6.68
C TRP A 28 4.77 -10.25 -5.17
N ALA A 29 5.45 -9.20 -4.71
CA ALA A 29 5.62 -8.94 -3.28
C ALA A 29 4.54 -7.99 -2.74
N PHE A 30 4.17 -8.15 -1.47
CA PHE A 30 3.59 -7.04 -0.73
C PHE A 30 4.62 -5.91 -0.67
N SER A 31 4.17 -4.68 -0.86
CA SER A 31 5.07 -3.54 -0.81
C SER A 31 4.40 -2.39 -0.10
N SER A 32 5.07 -1.92 0.96
CA SER A 32 4.71 -0.67 1.61
C SER A 32 5.07 0.49 0.68
N CYS A 33 4.12 1.39 0.51
CA CYS A 33 4.18 2.60 -0.28
C CYS A 33 3.62 3.76 0.54
N THR A 34 3.87 4.98 0.10
CA THR A 34 3.33 6.20 0.72
C THR A 34 2.57 7.03 -0.31
N ALA A 35 1.49 7.70 0.12
CA ALA A 35 0.87 8.75 -0.68
C ALA A 35 1.68 10.07 -0.65
N SER A 36 2.56 10.22 0.35
CA SER A 36 3.29 11.46 0.63
C SER A 36 4.73 11.38 0.13
N MET A 37 5.06 12.16 -0.89
CA MET A 37 6.41 12.17 -1.46
C MET A 37 7.47 12.64 -0.45
N SER A 38 7.11 13.51 0.50
CA SER A 38 8.02 13.99 1.54
C SER A 38 8.46 12.91 2.50
N ALA A 39 7.67 11.84 2.69
CA ALA A 39 8.06 10.72 3.53
C ALA A 39 9.34 10.03 2.97
N LEU A 40 9.52 10.01 1.65
CA LEU A 40 10.69 9.41 1.01
C LEU A 40 12.02 10.11 1.32
N GLU A 41 12.01 11.37 1.77
CA GLU A 41 13.24 12.09 2.12
C GLU A 41 13.95 11.49 3.34
N SER A 42 13.25 10.71 4.16
CA SER A 42 13.82 10.03 5.33
C SER A 42 14.93 9.06 4.91
N PRO A 43 16.07 9.02 5.64
CA PRO A 43 17.16 8.07 5.39
C PRO A 43 16.75 6.60 5.46
N ASN A 44 15.66 6.30 6.17
CA ASN A 44 15.12 4.94 6.29
C ASN A 44 14.43 4.48 4.99
N TYR A 45 14.03 5.39 4.12
CA TYR A 45 13.40 5.11 2.83
C TYR A 45 14.37 5.35 1.68
N LEU A 46 14.22 6.45 0.94
CA LEU A 46 15.08 6.76 -0.21
C LEU A 46 16.36 7.51 0.23
N GLY A 47 16.21 8.47 1.15
CA GLY A 47 17.30 9.38 1.52
C GLY A 47 17.74 10.30 0.37
N LYS A 48 18.84 11.03 0.58
CA LYS A 48 19.30 12.10 -0.34
C LYS A 48 20.57 11.76 -1.14
N SER A 49 21.20 10.62 -0.89
CA SER A 49 22.51 10.26 -1.45
C SER A 49 22.62 8.77 -1.78
N GLY A 50 23.56 8.42 -2.66
CA GLY A 50 23.80 7.05 -3.10
C GLY A 50 22.91 6.62 -4.27
N ALA A 51 23.23 5.44 -4.83
CA ALA A 51 22.43 4.81 -5.88
C ALA A 51 21.06 4.44 -5.29
N ARG A 52 20.00 5.00 -5.87
CA ARG A 52 18.64 4.86 -5.34
C ARG A 52 17.61 4.96 -6.46
N THR A 53 16.53 4.22 -6.27
CA THR A 53 15.41 4.13 -7.21
C THR A 53 14.13 4.56 -6.50
N MET A 54 13.42 5.51 -7.10
CA MET A 54 12.09 5.94 -6.68
C MET A 54 11.05 5.46 -7.69
N PHE A 55 10.13 4.63 -7.23
CA PHE A 55 8.99 4.20 -8.01
C PHE A 55 7.81 5.16 -7.80
N SER A 56 7.23 5.60 -8.91
CA SER A 56 5.99 6.37 -8.98
C SER A 56 4.93 5.47 -9.56
N ILE A 57 3.98 4.99 -8.76
CA ILE A 57 3.07 3.90 -9.15
C ILE A 57 1.63 4.43 -9.21
N GLN A 58 1.03 4.42 -10.39
CA GLN A 58 -0.41 4.67 -10.58
C GLN A 58 -1.18 3.36 -10.40
N THR A 59 -1.85 3.18 -9.25
CA THR A 59 -2.53 1.94 -8.87
C THR A 59 -3.98 2.18 -8.52
N ASN A 60 -4.85 1.21 -8.78
CA ASN A 60 -6.23 1.16 -8.27
C ASN A 60 -6.44 0.05 -7.22
N SER A 61 -5.42 -0.78 -6.98
CA SER A 61 -5.45 -1.91 -6.05
C SER A 61 -4.84 -1.61 -4.67
N GLY A 62 -4.13 -0.48 -4.51
CA GLY A 62 -3.53 -0.08 -3.23
C GLY A 62 -4.55 0.02 -2.09
N LYS A 63 -4.16 -0.42 -0.88
CA LYS A 63 -4.98 -0.38 0.33
C LYS A 63 -4.41 0.60 1.34
N ASP A 64 -5.23 1.57 1.70
CA ASP A 64 -4.94 2.48 2.81
C ASP A 64 -4.93 1.70 4.12
N ILE A 65 -3.78 1.69 4.79
CA ILE A 65 -3.59 1.02 6.08
C ILE A 65 -3.18 2.01 7.18
N ARG A 66 -3.40 3.31 6.97
CA ARG A 66 -2.99 4.36 7.93
C ARG A 66 -3.53 4.12 9.34
N ALA A 67 -4.78 3.68 9.46
CA ALA A 67 -5.41 3.38 10.75
C ALA A 67 -4.81 2.16 11.48
N HIS A 68 -3.95 1.39 10.81
CA HIS A 68 -3.28 0.20 11.32
C HIS A 68 -1.76 0.36 11.38
N SER A 69 -1.21 1.48 10.89
CA SER A 69 0.22 1.72 10.89
C SER A 69 0.67 2.22 12.26
N TYR A 70 1.86 1.78 12.68
CA TYR A 70 2.50 2.25 13.90
C TYR A 70 3.01 3.70 13.74
N PHE A 71 3.19 4.18 12.51
CA PHE A 71 3.67 5.52 12.19
C PHE A 71 2.57 6.32 11.48
N GLU A 72 1.88 7.18 12.24
CA GLU A 72 0.71 7.94 11.77
C GLU A 72 0.99 8.89 10.59
N ASN A 73 2.26 9.28 10.40
CA ASN A 73 2.65 10.33 9.44
C ASN A 73 3.12 9.80 8.08
N GLU A 74 3.10 8.49 7.84
CA GLU A 74 3.69 7.92 6.62
C GLU A 74 2.70 7.81 5.46
N ASP A 75 1.42 8.14 5.69
CA ASP A 75 0.33 7.96 4.72
C ASP A 75 0.43 6.60 4.00
N GLU A 76 0.57 5.55 4.81
CA GLU A 76 0.96 4.23 4.33
C GLU A 76 -0.14 3.57 3.49
N ILE A 77 0.25 3.16 2.28
CA ILE A 77 -0.57 2.39 1.35
C ILE A 77 0.14 1.07 1.08
N LEU A 78 -0.54 -0.02 1.38
CA LEU A 78 -0.06 -1.36 1.08
C LEU A 78 -0.45 -1.75 -0.34
N LEU A 79 0.56 -2.02 -1.16
CA LEU A 79 0.37 -2.57 -2.50
C LEU A 79 0.25 -4.09 -2.40
N PRO A 80 -0.86 -4.69 -2.89
CA PRO A 80 -1.03 -6.13 -2.85
C PRO A 80 -0.11 -6.84 -3.84
N PRO A 81 0.23 -8.11 -3.58
CA PRO A 81 1.00 -8.93 -4.50
C PRO A 81 0.18 -9.30 -5.73
N GLY A 82 0.88 -9.63 -6.81
CA GLY A 82 0.30 -10.15 -8.04
C GLY A 82 -0.33 -9.08 -8.95
N ILE A 83 -0.28 -7.80 -8.59
CA ILE A 83 -0.75 -6.76 -9.52
C ILE A 83 0.13 -6.71 -10.76
N TYR A 84 -0.45 -6.30 -11.89
CA TYR A 84 0.26 -6.22 -13.15
C TYR A 84 0.62 -4.78 -13.47
N LEU A 85 1.90 -4.50 -13.68
CA LEU A 85 2.43 -3.16 -13.84
C LEU A 85 3.14 -3.01 -15.19
N LYS A 86 3.04 -1.82 -15.77
CA LYS A 86 3.77 -1.39 -16.94
C LYS A 86 4.70 -0.23 -16.60
N VAL A 87 5.94 -0.30 -17.06
CA VAL A 87 6.87 0.84 -17.04
C VAL A 87 6.47 1.85 -18.10
N ILE A 88 5.92 2.98 -17.67
CA ILE A 88 5.47 4.06 -18.54
C ILE A 88 6.63 4.96 -18.93
N ASP A 89 7.47 5.33 -17.98
CA ASP A 89 8.64 6.18 -18.26
C ASP A 89 9.75 6.01 -17.21
N CYS A 90 10.96 6.43 -17.58
CA CYS A 90 12.12 6.44 -16.70
C CYS A 90 12.82 7.80 -16.79
N LEU A 91 13.23 8.36 -15.66
CA LEU A 91 13.93 9.64 -15.56
C LEU A 91 15.14 9.50 -14.62
N ASN A 92 16.26 10.12 -14.97
CA ASN A 92 17.45 10.20 -14.12
C ASN A 92 17.82 11.69 -13.93
N PRO A 93 17.18 12.41 -12.99
CA PRO A 93 17.31 13.85 -12.89
C PRO A 93 18.57 14.30 -12.15
N ALA A 94 19.22 13.40 -11.40
CA ALA A 94 20.41 13.69 -10.61
C ALA A 94 21.26 12.43 -10.49
N GLU A 95 22.56 12.60 -10.27
CA GLU A 95 23.47 11.47 -10.13
C GLU A 95 23.01 10.48 -9.04
N GLY A 96 22.94 9.20 -9.43
CA GLY A 96 22.50 8.11 -8.57
C GLY A 96 21.00 8.09 -8.24
N LEU A 97 20.16 8.99 -8.78
CA LEU A 97 18.71 8.96 -8.58
C LEU A 97 17.99 8.49 -9.85
N HIS A 98 17.37 7.32 -9.77
CA HIS A 98 16.56 6.76 -10.84
C HIS A 98 15.08 6.86 -10.47
N ILE A 99 14.27 7.47 -11.32
CA ILE A 99 12.82 7.57 -11.14
C ILE A 99 12.16 6.69 -12.19
N ILE A 100 11.32 5.76 -11.74
CA ILE A 100 10.60 4.83 -12.62
C ILE A 100 9.10 5.06 -12.43
N HIS A 101 8.42 5.45 -13.49
CA HIS A 101 6.98 5.64 -13.50
C HIS A 101 6.28 4.36 -13.97
N LEU A 102 5.45 3.80 -13.09
CA LEU A 102 4.69 2.58 -13.29
C LEU A 102 3.19 2.89 -13.33
N ARG A 103 2.46 2.11 -14.13
CA ARG A 103 1.00 2.11 -14.11
C ARG A 103 0.49 0.69 -14.00
N GLU A 104 -0.49 0.51 -13.14
CA GLU A 104 -1.25 -0.72 -13.05
C GLU A 104 -2.13 -0.91 -14.28
N ILE A 105 -2.01 -2.09 -14.88
CA ILE A 105 -2.75 -2.52 -16.06
C ILE A 105 -3.49 -3.82 -15.74
N ALA A 106 -4.49 -4.15 -16.55
CA ALA A 106 -5.15 -5.44 -16.44
C ALA A 106 -4.13 -6.58 -16.67
N PRO A 107 -4.15 -7.64 -15.86
CA PRO A 107 -3.27 -8.77 -16.07
C PRO A 107 -3.63 -9.46 -17.41
N PRO A 108 -2.64 -10.02 -18.13
CA PRO A 108 -2.87 -10.67 -19.43
C PRO A 108 -3.69 -11.96 -19.31
N HIS A 109 -3.70 -12.55 -18.12
CA HIS A 109 -4.41 -13.78 -17.80
C HIS A 109 -5.09 -13.63 -16.44
N GLN A 110 -6.24 -14.27 -16.27
CA GLN A 110 -6.89 -14.36 -14.98
C GLN A 110 -6.02 -15.20 -14.04
N MET A 111 -5.45 -14.56 -13.01
CA MET A 111 -4.55 -15.25 -12.07
C MET A 111 -5.30 -16.10 -11.05
N VAL A 112 -6.44 -15.60 -10.57
CA VAL A 112 -7.29 -16.27 -9.59
C VAL A 112 -8.72 -16.22 -10.12
N ALA A 113 -9.35 -17.39 -10.22
CA ALA A 113 -10.77 -17.46 -10.49
C ALA A 113 -11.53 -16.85 -9.32
N GLU A 114 -12.61 -16.11 -9.59
CA GLU A 114 -13.48 -15.63 -8.51
C GLU A 114 -13.94 -16.85 -7.70
N PRO A 115 -13.71 -16.87 -6.38
CA PRO A 115 -13.97 -18.06 -5.57
C PRO A 115 -15.46 -18.42 -5.53
N PHE A 116 -16.34 -17.46 -5.86
CA PHE A 116 -17.78 -17.63 -5.88
C PHE A 116 -18.39 -16.90 -7.08
N ASP A 117 -19.41 -17.50 -7.68
CA ASP A 117 -20.26 -16.80 -8.64
C ASP A 117 -21.18 -15.83 -7.90
N LEU A 118 -20.73 -14.58 -7.78
CA LEU A 118 -21.47 -13.52 -7.08
C LEU A 118 -22.81 -13.19 -7.75
N THR A 119 -23.08 -13.67 -8.97
CA THR A 119 -24.40 -13.50 -9.61
C THR A 119 -25.46 -14.33 -8.88
N GLN A 120 -25.13 -15.56 -8.46
CA GLN A 120 -26.02 -16.46 -7.74
C GLN A 120 -26.31 -15.99 -6.31
N LEU A 121 -25.35 -15.30 -5.67
CA LEU A 121 -25.52 -14.73 -4.33
C LEU A 121 -26.50 -13.55 -4.32
N LYS A 122 -26.59 -12.76 -5.39
CA LYS A 122 -27.56 -11.65 -5.49
C LYS A 122 -29.00 -12.14 -5.62
N GLU A 123 -29.20 -13.34 -6.17
CA GLU A 123 -30.51 -13.96 -6.31
C GLU A 123 -30.98 -14.65 -5.01
N THR A 124 -30.04 -15.16 -4.22
CA THR A 124 -30.33 -15.93 -3.00
C THR A 124 -30.32 -15.10 -1.72
N LEU A 125 -29.55 -13.99 -1.68
CA LEU A 125 -29.56 -13.10 -0.52
C LEU A 125 -30.88 -12.31 -0.48
N PRO A 126 -31.60 -12.29 0.65
CA PRO A 126 -32.76 -11.43 0.79
C PRO A 126 -32.30 -9.99 0.58
N GLN A 127 -32.90 -9.29 -0.38
CA GLN A 127 -32.64 -7.86 -0.55
C GLN A 127 -32.91 -7.18 0.79
N SER A 128 -31.86 -6.60 1.37
CA SER A 128 -31.96 -5.83 2.60
C SER A 128 -32.98 -4.72 2.34
N LYS A 129 -34.21 -4.90 2.85
CA LYS A 129 -35.13 -3.78 3.00
C LYS A 129 -34.41 -2.80 3.90
N THR A 130 -34.20 -1.58 3.43
CA THR A 130 -33.64 -0.48 4.20
C THR A 130 -34.32 -0.40 5.56
N ILE A 131 -33.71 -0.94 6.60
CA ILE A 131 -34.13 -0.68 7.98
C ILE A 131 -33.42 0.61 8.38
N LEU A 132 -34.04 1.74 8.01
CA LEU A 132 -33.80 3.01 8.67
C LEU A 132 -34.44 2.95 10.07
N ASN A 133 -33.83 2.20 10.98
CA ASN A 133 -34.05 2.39 12.41
C ASN A 133 -32.72 2.81 13.02
N LYS A 134 -32.59 4.14 13.22
CA LYS A 134 -31.63 4.67 14.19
C LYS A 134 -31.99 4.09 15.55
N LYS A 135 -31.35 2.99 15.94
CA LYS A 135 -31.25 2.61 17.35
C LYS A 135 -30.01 3.33 17.87
N GLN A 136 -30.20 4.46 18.53
CA GLN A 136 -29.16 5.00 19.40
C GLN A 136 -28.96 3.99 20.52
N GLU A 137 -27.90 3.19 20.43
CA GLU A 137 -27.35 2.54 21.61
C GLU A 137 -26.65 3.62 22.44
N ASN A 138 -27.36 4.10 23.47
CA ASN A 138 -26.75 4.88 24.53
C ASN A 138 -25.87 3.93 25.35
N TYR A 139 -24.56 3.94 25.09
CA TYR A 139 -23.59 3.40 26.03
C TYR A 139 -23.39 4.44 27.15
N PRO A 140 -23.66 4.11 28.42
CA PRO A 140 -23.33 4.99 29.52
C PRO A 140 -21.80 5.16 29.59
N LEU A 141 -21.35 6.41 29.69
CA LEU A 141 -19.93 6.81 29.69
C LEU A 141 -19.13 6.32 30.93
N SER A 142 -19.72 5.49 31.79
CA SER A 142 -19.16 5.08 33.08
C SER A 142 -18.31 3.82 33.05
N ASP A 143 -18.36 3.02 31.97
CA ASP A 143 -17.79 1.66 32.00
C ASP A 143 -16.47 1.50 31.23
N VAL A 144 -15.83 2.60 30.85
CA VAL A 144 -14.45 2.58 30.32
C VAL A 144 -13.50 3.04 31.41
N THR A 145 -13.15 2.15 32.35
CA THR A 145 -11.88 2.33 33.05
C THR A 145 -10.77 2.05 32.04
N PRO A 146 -9.84 3.00 31.79
CA PRO A 146 -8.67 2.70 30.97
C PRO A 146 -7.90 1.54 31.61
N LYS A 147 -7.58 0.52 30.82
CA LYS A 147 -6.63 -0.52 31.26
C LYS A 147 -5.35 0.18 31.71
N PRO A 148 -4.79 -0.14 32.89
CA PRO A 148 -3.54 0.45 33.32
C PRO A 148 -2.44 0.14 32.30
N PHE A 149 -1.75 1.19 31.89
CA PHE A 149 -0.58 1.12 31.02
C PHE A 149 0.52 0.34 31.74
N VAL A 150 0.72 -0.93 31.37
CA VAL A 150 1.84 -1.73 31.85
C VAL A 150 3.06 -1.32 31.03
N GLN A 151 3.89 -0.47 31.64
CA GLN A 151 5.18 -0.07 31.09
C GLN A 151 6.18 -1.22 31.29
N ALA A 152 6.37 -2.06 30.28
CA ALA A 152 7.39 -3.10 30.31
C ALA A 152 8.77 -2.46 30.03
N ILE A 153 9.58 -2.34 31.08
CA ILE A 153 10.98 -1.91 31.00
C ILE A 153 11.85 -3.10 30.56
N SER A 154 12.45 -2.94 29.37
CA SER A 154 13.76 -3.40 28.86
C SER A 154 14.31 -4.78 29.24
N LYS A 155 14.74 -5.54 28.22
CA LYS A 155 16.14 -6.01 28.08
C LYS A 155 16.38 -6.63 26.70
N ASN A 156 17.32 -6.05 25.96
CA ASN A 156 18.20 -6.63 24.95
C ASN A 156 17.65 -7.73 24.02
N GLY A 157 17.47 -7.39 22.74
CA GLY A 157 17.26 -8.39 21.70
C GLY A 157 17.02 -7.77 20.34
N LYS A 158 18.11 -7.41 19.65
CA LYS A 158 18.12 -6.95 18.25
C LYS A 158 17.45 -8.02 17.36
N LEU A 159 16.32 -7.70 16.74
CA LEU A 159 15.74 -8.47 15.65
C LEU A 159 15.44 -7.55 14.47
N PRO A 160 15.75 -7.97 13.23
CA PRO A 160 15.82 -7.08 12.08
C PRO A 160 14.42 -6.69 11.60
N LEU A 161 14.24 -5.39 11.32
CA LEU A 161 13.12 -4.90 10.53
C LEU A 161 13.30 -5.40 9.10
N PHE A 162 12.28 -6.09 8.58
CA PHE A 162 12.11 -6.28 7.15
C PHE A 162 11.83 -4.91 6.53
N CYS A 163 12.69 -4.51 5.60
CA CYS A 163 12.58 -3.32 4.75
C CYS A 163 12.65 -3.77 3.29
#